data_AF-A0A7Y3ATW0-F1
#
_entry.id   AF-A0A7Y3ATW0-F1
#
_cell.length_a   1.000
_cell.length_b   1.000
_cell.length_c   1.000
_cell.angle_alpha   90.00
_cell.angle_beta   90.00
_cell.angle_gamma   90.00
#
_symmetry.space_group_name_H-M   'P 1'
#
loop_
_entity.id
_entity.type
_entity.pdbx_description
1 polymer ?
#
loop_
_entity_poly.entity_id
_entity_poly.type
_entity_poly.pdbx_seq_one_letter_code
_entity_poly.pdbx_strand_id
1 'polypeptide(L)'
;IAIIGYLLVLTTDMYFAITGFALTGLGFSVIVPELFRIGGNVKGVESSQGVAFIAGTGYSGFLVGPVILGFIAEQFSLSISFISLMICSVAVLGATFLLKRKQPDKG
;
A
#
# COMPACT_ATOMS: atom_id res chain seq x y z
N ILE A 1 0.76 2.30 -11.77
CA ILE A 1 1.45 3.22 -10.82
C ILE A 1 1.50 2.60 -9.41
N ALA A 2 0.36 2.27 -8.78
CA ALA A 2 0.34 1.55 -7.48
C ALA A 2 1.06 0.17 -7.52
N ILE A 3 0.90 -0.57 -8.62
CA ILE A 3 1.58 -1.86 -8.87
C ILE A 3 3.12 -1.69 -8.97
N ILE A 4 3.57 -0.55 -9.50
CA ILE A 4 5.00 -0.22 -9.66
C ILE A 4 5.61 0.14 -8.30
N GLY A 5 4.86 0.86 -7.46
CA GLY A 5 5.27 1.19 -6.09
C GLY A 5 5.44 -0.05 -5.21
N TYR A 6 4.57 -1.05 -5.37
CA TYR A 6 4.67 -2.33 -4.65
C TYR A 6 5.86 -3.18 -5.12
N LEU A 7 6.18 -3.13 -6.42
CA LEU A 7 7.37 -3.75 -7.03
C LEU A 7 8.69 -3.17 -6.48
N LEU A 8 8.69 -1.87 -6.17
CA LEU A 8 9.86 -1.14 -5.68
C LEU A 8 10.15 -1.34 -4.19
N VAL A 9 9.11 -1.50 -3.36
CA VAL A 9 9.24 -1.84 -1.94
C VAL A 9 9.82 -3.25 -1.73
N LEU A 10 9.69 -4.14 -2.72
CA LEU A 10 10.30 -5.47 -2.72
C LEU A 10 11.84 -5.43 -2.95
N THR A 11 12.38 -4.26 -3.27
CA THR A 11 13.82 -4.02 -3.43
C THR A 11 14.39 -3.50 -2.11
N THR A 12 15.42 -4.18 -1.60
CA THR A 12 16.11 -3.94 -0.31
C THR A 12 16.96 -2.65 -0.30
N ASP A 13 16.50 -1.56 -0.94
CA ASP A 13 17.27 -0.33 -1.12
C ASP A 13 16.54 0.90 -0.58
N MET A 14 17.10 1.48 0.49
CA MET A 14 16.49 2.55 1.30
C MET A 14 16.12 3.80 0.48
N TYR A 15 16.90 4.10 -0.55
CA TYR A 15 16.71 5.28 -1.40
C TYR A 15 15.38 5.26 -2.14
N PHE A 16 14.94 4.10 -2.64
CA PHE A 16 13.70 4.00 -3.39
C PHE A 16 12.46 4.13 -2.49
N ALA A 17 12.50 3.56 -1.29
CA ALA A 17 11.44 3.76 -0.29
C ALA A 17 11.27 5.24 0.07
N ILE A 18 12.38 5.96 0.27
CA ILE A 18 12.36 7.41 0.55
C ILE A 18 11.72 8.18 -0.61
N THR A 19 12.09 7.87 -1.87
CA THR A 19 11.51 8.56 -3.03
C THR A 19 10.01 8.26 -3.20
N GLY A 20 9.57 7.03 -2.92
CA GLY A 20 8.14 6.66 -2.95
C GLY A 20 7.32 7.39 -1.87
N PHE A 21 7.86 7.50 -0.65
CA PHE A 21 7.24 8.29 0.41
C PHE A 21 7.23 9.78 0.07
N ALA A 22 8.31 10.31 -0.51
CA ALA A 22 8.40 11.71 -0.92
C ALA A 22 7.35 12.05 -1.99
N LEU A 23 7.21 11.23 -3.04
CA LEU A 23 6.19 11.42 -4.08
C LEU A 23 4.77 11.32 -3.51
N THR A 24 4.53 10.38 -2.60
CA THR A 24 3.22 10.24 -1.92
C THR A 24 2.91 11.49 -1.09
N GLY A 25 3.88 11.99 -0.31
CA GLY A 25 3.74 13.21 0.48
C GLY A 25 3.46 14.45 -0.38
N LEU A 26 4.14 14.56 -1.53
CA LEU A 26 3.89 15.64 -2.49
C LEU A 26 2.47 15.58 -3.06
N GLY A 27 1.96 14.40 -3.38
CA GLY A 27 0.58 14.24 -3.82
C GLY A 27 -0.43 14.69 -2.75
N PHE A 28 -0.23 14.26 -1.51
CA PHE A 28 -1.08 14.66 -0.39
C PHE A 28 -1.04 16.19 -0.13
N SER A 29 0.10 16.84 -0.35
CA SER A 29 0.24 18.29 -0.18
C SER A 29 -0.70 19.10 -1.08
N VAL A 30 -1.11 18.56 -2.23
CA VAL A 30 -2.07 19.21 -3.14
C VAL A 30 -3.49 18.76 -2.85
N ILE A 31 -3.68 17.46 -2.59
CA ILE A 31 -5.02 16.87 -2.39
C ILE A 31 -5.70 17.41 -1.14
N VAL A 32 -4.99 17.51 -0.02
CA VAL A 32 -5.57 17.94 1.27
C VAL A 32 -6.17 19.35 1.21
N PRO A 33 -5.42 20.40 0.81
CA PRO A 33 -5.98 21.75 0.70
C PRO A 33 -7.06 21.85 -0.37
N GLU A 34 -6.98 21.08 -1.46
CA GLU A 34 -8.01 21.03 -2.50
C GLU A 34 -9.32 20.44 -1.96
N LEU A 35 -9.26 19.37 -1.15
CA LEU A 35 -10.44 18.80 -0.48
C LEU A 35 -11.09 19.84 0.42
N PHE A 36 -10.32 20.54 1.26
CA PHE A 36 -10.84 21.62 2.09
C PHE A 36 -11.43 22.77 1.26
N ARG A 37 -10.82 23.12 0.13
CA ARG A 37 -11.34 24.13 -0.82
C ARG A 37 -12.69 23.71 -1.40
N ILE A 38 -12.84 22.45 -1.80
CA ILE A 38 -14.09 21.92 -2.34
C ILE A 38 -15.17 21.88 -1.23
N GLY A 39 -14.84 21.36 -0.04
CA GLY A 39 -15.78 21.28 1.09
C GLY A 39 -16.22 22.64 1.62
N GLY A 40 -15.34 23.63 1.61
CA GLY A 40 -15.65 25.01 2.01
C GLY A 40 -16.46 25.80 0.97
N ASN A 41 -16.58 25.29 -0.26
CA ASN A 41 -17.29 25.94 -1.36
C ASN A 41 -18.58 25.18 -1.77
N VAL A 42 -19.05 24.28 -0.92
CA VAL A 42 -20.34 23.59 -1.10
C VAL A 42 -21.47 24.60 -0.92
N LYS A 43 -22.24 24.84 -2.00
CA LYS A 43 -23.37 25.78 -1.98
C LYS A 43 -24.40 25.38 -0.92
N GLY A 44 -24.67 26.29 0.02
CA GLY A 44 -25.68 26.11 1.07
C GLY A 44 -25.16 25.57 2.40
N VAL A 45 -23.85 25.35 2.55
CA VAL A 45 -23.21 24.89 3.79
C VAL A 45 -22.20 25.93 4.26
N GLU A 46 -22.16 26.24 5.57
CA GLU A 46 -21.10 27.08 6.11
C GLU A 46 -19.73 26.41 5.88
N SER A 47 -18.74 27.20 5.46
CA SER A 47 -17.37 26.70 5.24
C SER A 47 -16.81 25.99 6.48
N SER A 48 -17.20 26.42 7.69
CA SER A 48 -16.87 25.78 8.96
C SER A 48 -17.35 24.32 9.05
N GLN A 49 -18.58 24.04 8.63
CA GLN A 49 -19.22 22.73 8.64
C GLN A 49 -18.60 21.80 7.59
N GLY A 50 -18.33 22.32 6.39
CA GLY A 50 -17.69 21.56 5.31
C GLY A 50 -16.27 21.11 5.68
N VAL A 51 -15.48 21.99 6.30
CA VAL A 51 -14.14 21.68 6.80
C VAL A 51 -14.20 20.68 7.96
N ALA A 52 -15.14 20.86 8.90
CA ALA A 52 -15.34 19.94 10.02
C ALA A 52 -15.72 18.53 9.56
N PHE A 53 -16.55 18.40 8.52
CA PHE A 53 -16.91 17.11 7.94
C PHE A 53 -15.71 16.40 7.29
N ILE A 54 -14.89 17.13 6.52
CA ILE A 54 -13.67 16.59 5.92
C ILE A 54 -12.68 16.13 6.99
N ALA A 55 -12.47 16.95 8.04
CA ALA A 55 -11.62 16.57 9.16
C ALA A 55 -12.17 15.35 9.91
N GLY A 56 -13.48 15.33 10.18
CA GLY A 56 -14.17 14.23 10.84
C GLY A 56 -14.03 12.91 10.08
N THR A 57 -14.27 12.93 8.76
CA THR A 57 -14.08 11.76 7.89
C THR A 57 -12.62 11.33 7.81
N GLY A 58 -11.67 12.27 7.81
CA GLY A 58 -10.24 11.98 7.90
C GLY A 58 -9.86 11.25 9.18
N TYR A 59 -10.33 11.73 10.34
CA TYR A 59 -10.11 11.06 11.62
C TYR A 59 -10.80 9.70 11.70
N SER A 60 -12.04 9.58 11.20
CA SER A 60 -12.72 8.29 11.10
C SER A 60 -11.93 7.31 10.24
N GLY A 61 -11.42 7.73 9.08
CA GLY A 61 -10.58 6.89 8.22
C GLY A 61 -9.26 6.48 8.91
N PHE A 62 -8.64 7.40 9.65
CA PHE A 62 -7.42 7.11 10.42
C PHE A 62 -7.65 6.08 11.53
N LEU A 63 -8.81 6.10 12.19
CA LEU A 63 -9.17 5.10 13.21
C LEU A 63 -9.59 3.76 12.59
N VAL A 64 -10.33 3.78 11.48
CA VAL A 64 -10.83 2.58 10.80
C VAL A 64 -9.72 1.83 10.07
N GLY A 65 -8.69 2.54 9.56
CA GLY A 65 -7.57 1.93 8.82
C GLY A 65 -6.87 0.80 9.59
N PRO A 66 -6.33 1.06 10.80
CA PRO A 66 -5.69 0.04 11.63
C PRO A 66 -6.63 -1.11 12.02
N VAL A 67 -7.91 -0.82 12.28
CA VAL A 67 -8.91 -1.83 12.64
C VAL A 67 -9.15 -2.78 11.47
N ILE A 68 -9.40 -2.26 10.26
CA ILE A 68 -9.56 -3.09 9.06
C ILE A 68 -8.30 -3.90 8.79
N LEU A 69 -7.12 -3.29 8.91
CA LEU A 69 -5.84 -4.00 8.75
C LEU A 69 -5.65 -5.12 9.78
N GLY A 70 -6.03 -4.90 11.04
CA GLY A 70 -6.01 -5.90 12.11
C GLY A 70 -6.97 -7.06 11.84
N PHE A 71 -8.21 -6.77 11.43
CA PHE A 71 -9.20 -7.78 11.05
C PHE A 71 -8.74 -8.63 9.86
N ILE A 72 -8.10 -8.01 8.86
CA ILE A 72 -7.52 -8.73 7.72
C ILE A 72 -6.33 -9.59 8.19
N ALA A 73 -5.47 -9.07 9.07
CA ALA A 73 -4.36 -9.83 9.65
C ALA A 73 -4.81 -10.99 10.55
N GLU A 74 -6.02 -10.92 11.12
CA GLU A 74 -6.60 -11.95 11.98
C GLU A 74 -7.36 -13.02 11.18
N GLN A 75 -8.11 -12.63 10.13
CA GLN A 75 -8.83 -13.55 9.23
C GLN A 75 -7.88 -14.36 8.33
N PHE A 76 -6.77 -13.77 7.89
CA PHE A 76 -5.65 -14.54 7.38
C PHE A 76 -4.90 -15.09 8.58
N SER A 77 -5.33 -16.25 9.10
CA SER A 77 -4.58 -16.98 10.13
C SER A 77 -3.11 -16.99 9.71
N LEU A 78 -2.31 -16.15 10.36
CA LEU A 78 -1.01 -15.68 9.90
C LEU A 78 -0.11 -16.89 9.54
N SER A 79 -0.30 -17.98 10.28
CA SER A 79 0.32 -19.29 10.09
C SER A 79 0.03 -19.98 8.74
N ILE A 80 -1.21 -19.94 8.22
CA ILE A 80 -1.56 -20.61 6.94
C ILE A 80 -1.02 -19.82 5.74
N SER A 81 -1.04 -18.48 5.80
CA SER A 81 -0.43 -17.64 4.77
C SER A 81 1.08 -17.84 4.70
N PHE A 82 1.77 -17.91 5.85
CA PHE A 82 3.20 -18.20 5.87
C PHE A 82 3.53 -19.63 5.39
N ILE A 83 2.72 -20.64 5.72
CA ILE A 83 2.90 -22.02 5.21
C ILE A 83 2.66 -22.10 3.69
N SER A 84 1.61 -21.44 3.18
CA SER A 84 1.30 -21.39 1.74
C SER A 84 2.41 -20.66 0.97
N LEU A 85 2.88 -19.51 1.49
CA LEU A 85 4.02 -18.79 0.92
C LEU A 85 5.31 -19.61 0.97
N MET A 86 5.54 -20.37 2.04
CA MET A 86 6.69 -21.26 2.16
C MET A 86 6.65 -22.39 1.12
N ILE A 87 5.50 -23.06 0.95
CA ILE A 87 5.32 -24.14 -0.04
C ILE A 87 5.48 -23.60 -1.46
N CYS A 88 4.88 -22.46 -1.79
CA CYS A 88 5.04 -21.82 -3.09
C CYS A 88 6.49 -21.39 -3.34
N SER A 89 7.17 -20.82 -2.33
CA SER A 89 8.57 -20.42 -2.47
C SER A 89 9.51 -21.61 -2.66
N VAL A 90 9.29 -22.72 -1.94
CA VAL A 90 10.06 -23.97 -2.12
C VAL A 90 9.76 -24.60 -3.49
N ALA A 91 8.51 -24.58 -3.95
CA ALA A 91 8.14 -25.08 -5.27
C ALA A 91 8.78 -24.25 -6.39
N VAL A 92 8.79 -22.91 -6.28
CA VAL A 92 9.44 -22.02 -7.25
C VAL A 92 10.96 -22.16 -7.20
N LEU A 93 11.58 -22.28 -6.03
CA LEU A 93 13.01 -22.54 -5.90
C LEU A 93 13.38 -23.92 -6.47
N GLY A 94 12.58 -24.95 -6.19
CA GLY A 94 12.75 -26.29 -6.76
C GLY A 94 12.62 -26.28 -8.28
N ALA A 95 11.61 -25.62 -8.83
CA ALA A 95 11.41 -25.45 -10.27
C ALA A 95 12.55 -24.65 -10.92
N THR A 96 12.99 -23.57 -10.26
CA THR A 96 14.12 -22.74 -10.71
C THR A 96 15.43 -23.51 -10.65
N PHE A 97 15.64 -24.35 -9.63
CA PHE A 97 16.82 -25.19 -9.51
C PHE A 97 16.82 -26.35 -10.52
N LEU A 98 15.66 -26.95 -10.80
CA LEU A 98 15.48 -27.97 -11.83
C LEU A 98 15.65 -27.39 -13.24
N LEU A 99 15.15 -26.17 -13.50
CA LEU A 99 15.39 -25.45 -14.75
C LEU A 99 16.85 -24.99 -14.89
N LYS A 100 17.49 -24.54 -13.80
CA LYS A 100 18.91 -24.20 -13.76
C LYS A 100 19.81 -25.42 -13.93
N ARG A 101 19.33 -26.65 -13.67
CA ARG A 101 20.05 -27.89 -14.02
C ARG A 101 19.82 -28.35 -15.47
N LYS A 102 18.79 -27.85 -16.16
CA LYS A 102 18.46 -28.27 -17.54
C LYS A 102 18.96 -27.33 -18.64
N GLN A 103 19.70 -26.29 -18.29
CA GLN A 103 20.47 -25.51 -19.25
C GLN A 103 21.98 -25.82 -19.08
N PRO A 104 22.47 -26.95 -19.61
CA PRO A 104 23.88 -27.05 -19.93
C PRO A 104 24.13 -26.07 -21.07
N ASP A 105 25.09 -25.19 -20.82
CA ASP A 105 26.02 -24.58 -21.75
C ASP A 105 25.72 -24.83 -23.25
N LYS A 106 25.30 -23.77 -23.94
CA LYS A 106 25.50 -23.67 -25.39
C LYS A 106 26.48 -22.52 -25.64
N GLY A 107 27.76 -22.84 -25.44
CA GLY A 107 28.84 -22.28 -26.25
C GLY A 107 28.75 -22.76 -27.69
#